data_AF-A0A8C2LSU7-F1
#
_entry.id   AF-A0A8C2LSU7-F1
#
_cell.length_a   1.000
_cell.length_b   1.000
_cell.length_c   1.000
_cell.angle_alpha   90.00
_cell.angle_beta   90.00
_cell.angle_gamma   90.00
#
_symmetry.space_group_name_H-M   'P 1'
#
loop_
_entity.id
_entity.type
_entity.pdbx_description
1 polymer ?
#
loop_
_entity_poly.entity_id
_entity_poly.type
_entity_poly.pdbx_seq_one_letter_code
_entity_poly.pdbx_strand_id
1 'polypeptide(L)'
;MAEVSHGNEAVGKGPEGSSPESVPVDTTVSRVKLLDTIVDTFLQKLVAARRRPSGIPEKDLCSVMAPYFLQQRNTLCHRVQKQEAKNQELADAVLAGRRQVEEMQQQVQALRQAWQALHKEQTELLSVLRAPE
;
A
#
# COMPACT_ATOMS: atom_id res chain seq x y z
N MET A 1 -31.95 11.87 -5.42
CA MET A 1 -32.32 11.16 -4.19
C MET A 1 -31.05 10.61 -3.55
N ALA A 2 -30.40 11.41 -2.70
CA ALA A 2 -29.35 10.93 -1.79
C ALA A 2 -29.44 11.83 -0.55
N GLU A 3 -30.12 11.31 0.47
CA GLU A 3 -30.34 12.00 1.73
C GLU A 3 -29.07 11.97 2.58
N VAL A 4 -28.67 13.17 3.01
CA VAL A 4 -27.79 13.41 4.15
C VAL A 4 -28.59 13.11 5.43
N SER A 5 -27.95 12.51 6.44
CA SER A 5 -28.41 12.69 7.81
C SER A 5 -27.26 12.69 8.80
N HIS A 6 -27.18 13.80 9.52
CA HIS A 6 -26.48 14.00 10.79
C HIS A 6 -27.48 14.71 11.73
N GLY A 7 -27.42 14.39 13.03
CA GLY A 7 -28.03 15.16 14.13
C GLY A 7 -29.01 14.33 14.97
N ASN A 8 -28.63 13.94 16.20
CA ASN A 8 -28.96 14.56 17.51
C ASN A 8 -30.37 14.17 18.00
N GLU A 9 -30.72 13.81 19.24
CA GLU A 9 -30.36 14.18 20.62
C GLU A 9 -30.86 13.03 21.56
N ALA A 10 -30.14 12.63 22.62
CA ALA A 10 -30.26 13.05 24.02
C ALA A 10 -31.54 12.62 24.81
N VAL A 11 -31.29 12.18 26.06
CA VAL A 11 -32.14 12.18 27.27
C VAL A 11 -32.74 10.83 27.76
N GLY A 12 -32.04 10.23 28.75
CA GLY A 12 -32.55 10.09 30.12
C GLY A 12 -33.42 8.86 30.52
N LYS A 13 -32.82 7.89 31.21
CA LYS A 13 -33.34 7.28 32.47
C LYS A 13 -32.37 6.19 32.98
N GLY A 14 -31.88 6.34 34.20
CA GLY A 14 -31.10 5.29 34.87
C GLY A 14 -31.97 4.11 35.32
N PRO A 15 -31.32 3.00 35.70
CA PRO A 15 -31.78 2.20 36.81
C PRO A 15 -30.65 2.03 37.84
N GLU A 16 -30.88 2.52 39.05
CA GLU A 16 -30.15 2.03 40.21
C GLU A 16 -30.52 0.58 40.50
N GLY A 17 -29.54 -0.16 41.05
CA GLY A 17 -29.80 -1.32 41.88
C GLY A 17 -29.71 -2.67 41.17
N SER A 18 -28.50 -3.20 41.02
CA SER A 18 -28.27 -4.59 41.43
C SER A 18 -26.77 -4.84 41.64
N SER A 19 -26.40 -4.97 42.90
CA SER A 19 -25.08 -5.41 43.37
C SER A 19 -25.01 -6.94 43.29
N PRO A 20 -23.94 -7.54 42.72
CA PRO A 20 -23.50 -8.85 43.13
C PRO A 20 -22.35 -8.68 44.13
N GLU A 21 -22.69 -8.79 45.40
CA GLU A 21 -21.76 -9.17 46.45
C GLU A 21 -21.29 -10.61 46.20
N SER A 22 -19.97 -10.82 45.99
CA SER A 22 -19.16 -11.83 46.70
C SER A 22 -17.80 -12.16 46.03
N VAL A 23 -16.71 -11.63 46.64
CA VAL A 23 -15.41 -12.27 47.01
C VAL A 23 -14.44 -12.81 45.90
N PRO A 24 -13.08 -12.72 46.04
CA PRO A 24 -12.26 -12.12 47.10
C PRO A 24 -11.41 -10.92 46.65
N VAL A 25 -11.47 -9.85 47.43
CA VAL A 25 -10.42 -8.83 47.50
C VAL A 25 -9.27 -9.44 48.29
N ASP A 26 -8.37 -10.15 47.63
CA ASP A 26 -7.09 -10.58 48.26
C ASP A 26 -6.00 -10.86 47.22
N THR A 27 -5.89 -9.98 46.23
CA THR A 27 -4.66 -9.86 45.43
C THR A 27 -4.03 -8.49 45.65
N THR A 28 -3.98 -8.06 46.90
CA THR A 28 -3.01 -7.03 47.30
C THR A 28 -1.64 -7.71 47.34
N VAL A 29 -1.03 -7.96 46.17
CA VAL A 29 0.40 -8.28 46.13
C VAL A 29 1.08 -7.13 46.87
N SER A 30 1.65 -7.44 48.04
CA SER A 30 2.34 -6.46 48.85
C SER A 30 3.30 -5.68 47.96
N ARG A 31 3.25 -4.35 47.99
CA ARG A 31 4.10 -3.48 47.18
C ARG A 31 5.58 -3.87 47.28
N VAL A 32 5.99 -4.39 48.45
CA VAL A 32 7.33 -4.93 48.69
C VAL A 32 7.59 -6.17 47.83
N LYS A 33 6.69 -7.16 47.83
CA LYS A 33 6.80 -8.37 46.97
C LYS A 33 6.79 -8.02 45.48
N LEU A 34 6.03 -7.00 45.09
CA LEU A 34 6.04 -6.49 43.71
C LEU A 34 7.40 -5.86 43.37
N LEU A 35 7.97 -5.06 44.28
CA LEU A 35 9.30 -4.48 44.09
C LEU A 35 10.37 -5.55 44.02
N ASP A 36 10.34 -6.58 44.88
CA ASP A 36 11.29 -7.69 44.83
C ASP A 36 11.23 -8.41 43.47
N THR A 37 10.02 -8.68 42.98
CA THR A 37 9.82 -9.30 41.66
C THR A 37 10.33 -8.40 40.52
N ILE A 38 10.09 -7.08 40.62
CA ILE A 38 10.60 -6.11 39.65
C ILE A 38 12.12 -6.05 39.71
N VAL A 39 12.74 -6.04 40.90
CA VAL A 39 14.19 -6.00 41.08
C VAL A 39 14.82 -7.26 40.50
N ASP A 40 14.29 -8.45 40.79
CA ASP A 40 14.82 -9.71 40.25
C ASP A 40 14.74 -9.77 38.73
N THR A 41 13.57 -9.45 38.16
CA THR A 41 13.37 -9.43 36.70
C THR A 41 14.17 -8.31 36.00
N PHE A 42 14.33 -7.17 36.67
CA PHE A 42 15.12 -6.04 36.18
C PHE A 42 16.61 -6.36 36.21
N LEU A 43 17.15 -6.95 37.27
CA LEU A 43 18.55 -7.35 37.36
C LEU A 43 18.89 -8.36 36.26
N GLN A 44 18.03 -9.35 36.00
CA GLN A 44 18.19 -10.29 34.89
C GLN A 44 18.26 -9.57 33.53
N LYS A 45 17.35 -8.63 33.27
CA LYS A 45 17.32 -7.88 32.00
C LYS A 45 18.44 -6.83 31.90
N LEU A 46 18.88 -6.25 33.01
CA LEU A 46 19.88 -5.19 33.03
C LEU A 46 21.30 -5.73 32.88
N VAL A 47 21.58 -6.92 33.43
CA VAL A 47 22.80 -7.67 33.13
C VAL A 47 22.90 -7.96 31.63
N ALA A 48 21.78 -8.23 30.96
CA ALA A 48 21.74 -8.48 29.51
C ALA A 48 21.81 -7.19 28.66
N ALA A 49 21.13 -6.11 29.06
CA ALA A 49 20.95 -4.91 28.22
C ALA A 49 21.94 -3.77 28.51
N ARG A 50 22.59 -3.76 29.69
CA ARG A 50 23.55 -2.74 30.17
C ARG A 50 23.12 -1.27 29.97
N ARG A 51 21.82 -1.01 29.85
CA ARG A 51 21.27 0.29 29.44
C ARG A 51 20.71 1.04 30.63
N ARG A 52 21.30 2.21 30.92
CA ARG A 52 20.70 3.22 31.80
C ARG A 52 20.13 4.35 30.93
N PRO A 53 19.07 5.05 31.38
CA PRO A 53 18.64 6.29 30.74
C PRO A 53 19.83 7.24 30.63
N SER A 54 19.98 7.86 29.48
CA SER A 54 21.12 8.74 29.21
C SER A 54 21.02 10.08 29.92
N GLY A 55 19.84 10.44 30.43
CA GLY A 55 19.54 11.76 31.00
C GLY A 55 19.20 12.80 29.94
N ILE A 56 19.20 12.41 28.66
CA ILE A 56 18.81 13.24 27.53
C ILE A 56 17.46 12.74 27.02
N PRO A 57 16.37 13.48 27.23
CA PRO A 57 15.01 12.98 26.99
C PRO A 57 14.78 12.59 25.52
N GLU A 58 15.35 13.32 24.57
CA GLU A 58 15.23 13.04 23.14
C GLU A 58 15.83 11.67 22.80
N LYS A 59 17.02 11.36 23.34
CA LYS A 59 17.73 10.11 23.07
C LYS A 59 17.01 8.91 23.68
N ASP A 60 16.50 9.08 24.90
CA ASP A 60 15.78 8.02 25.60
C ASP A 60 14.43 7.76 24.93
N LEU A 61 13.72 8.82 24.48
CA LEU A 61 12.49 8.71 23.71
C LEU A 61 12.72 8.04 22.35
N CYS A 62 13.70 8.50 21.57
CA CYS A 62 14.02 7.92 20.27
C CYS A 62 14.29 6.41 20.37
N SER A 63 14.91 5.96 21.47
CA SER A 63 15.13 4.54 21.66
C SER A 63 13.88 3.75 21.96
N VAL A 64 12.96 4.29 22.75
CA VAL A 64 11.68 3.64 23.05
C VAL A 64 10.82 3.59 21.78
N MET A 65 10.89 4.65 20.96
CA MET A 65 10.10 4.75 19.73
C MET A 65 10.71 4.00 18.53
N ALA A 66 12.02 3.78 18.52
CA ALA A 66 12.75 3.13 17.42
C ALA A 66 12.08 1.87 16.84
N PRO A 67 11.63 0.87 17.64
CA PRO A 67 11.00 -0.33 17.08
C PRO A 67 9.73 -0.01 16.27
N TYR A 68 8.92 0.96 16.69
CA TYR A 68 7.68 1.33 16.00
C TYR A 68 7.96 2.01 14.66
N PHE A 69 8.89 2.96 14.63
CA PHE A 69 9.28 3.62 13.38
C PHE A 69 9.94 2.66 12.41
N LEU A 70 10.73 1.71 12.92
CA LEU A 70 11.33 0.68 12.10
C LEU A 70 10.27 -0.24 11.48
N GLN A 71 9.27 -0.65 12.28
CA GLN A 71 8.14 -1.44 11.79
C GLN A 71 7.32 -0.68 10.74
N GLN A 72 7.06 0.60 10.97
CA GLN A 72 6.34 1.46 10.02
C GLN A 72 7.12 1.57 8.71
N ARG A 73 8.42 1.87 8.77
CA ARG A 73 9.31 1.97 7.60
C ARG A 73 9.31 0.67 6.80
N ASN A 74 9.45 -0.47 7.48
CA ASN A 74 9.51 -1.77 6.81
C ASN A 74 8.18 -2.10 6.10
N THR A 75 7.05 -1.81 6.74
CA THR A 75 5.72 -1.97 6.12
C THR A 75 5.56 -1.11 4.87
N LEU A 76 5.96 0.17 4.94
CA LEU A 76 5.90 1.08 3.80
C LEU A 76 6.83 0.63 2.67
N CYS A 77 8.07 0.25 3.00
CA CYS A 77 9.04 -0.25 2.04
C CYS A 77 8.48 -1.47 1.28
N HIS A 78 7.91 -2.44 1.99
CA HIS A 78 7.30 -3.61 1.37
C HIS A 78 6.14 -3.24 0.43
N ARG A 79 5.28 -2.30 0.83
CA ARG A 79 4.16 -1.82 -0.01
C ARG A 79 4.65 -1.12 -1.28
N VAL A 80 5.67 -0.28 -1.16
CA VAL A 80 6.28 0.42 -2.29
C VAL A 80 6.91 -0.57 -3.26
N GLN A 81 7.75 -1.48 -2.77
CA GLN A 81 8.37 -2.52 -3.61
C GLN A 81 7.34 -3.40 -4.32
N LYS A 82 6.27 -3.78 -3.62
CA LYS A 82 5.17 -4.55 -4.22
C LYS A 82 4.48 -3.77 -5.34
N GLN A 83 4.33 -2.46 -5.20
CA GLN A 83 3.73 -1.62 -6.23
C GLN A 83 4.69 -1.40 -7.40
N GLU A 84 5.97 -1.18 -7.14
CA GLU A 84 7.00 -1.02 -8.16
C GLU A 84 7.12 -2.27 -9.04
N ALA A 85 7.09 -3.47 -8.45
CA ALA A 85 7.12 -4.72 -9.22
C ALA A 85 5.93 -4.84 -10.18
N LYS A 86 4.72 -4.50 -9.71
CA LYS A 86 3.51 -4.49 -10.56
C LYS A 86 3.59 -3.43 -11.66
N ASN A 87 4.10 -2.25 -11.31
CA ASN A 87 4.25 -1.17 -12.29
C ASN A 87 5.26 -1.55 -13.37
N GLN A 88 6.32 -2.28 -13.02
CA GLN A 88 7.28 -2.79 -13.98
C GLN A 88 6.62 -3.79 -14.95
N GLU A 89 5.87 -4.75 -14.43
CA GLU A 89 5.11 -5.72 -15.25
C GLU A 89 4.13 -4.99 -16.20
N LEU A 90 3.41 -3.99 -15.70
CA LEU A 90 2.51 -3.18 -16.51
C LEU A 90 3.25 -2.35 -17.56
N ALA A 91 4.42 -1.81 -17.23
CA ALA A 91 5.24 -1.08 -18.19
C ALA A 91 5.72 -1.99 -19.34
N ASP A 92 6.13 -3.22 -19.01
CA ASP A 92 6.55 -4.22 -20.00
C ASP A 92 5.37 -4.62 -20.90
N ALA A 93 4.18 -4.81 -20.33
CA ALA A 93 2.95 -5.08 -21.09
C ALA A 93 2.57 -3.90 -22.02
N VAL A 94 2.71 -2.66 -21.55
CA VAL A 94 2.48 -1.46 -22.37
C VAL A 94 3.48 -1.38 -23.52
N LEU A 95 4.76 -1.67 -23.28
CA LEU A 95 5.77 -1.70 -24.33
C LEU A 95 5.50 -2.81 -25.35
N ALA A 96 5.09 -4.00 -24.91
CA ALA A 96 4.66 -5.07 -25.79
C ALA A 96 3.44 -4.65 -26.64
N GLY A 97 2.44 -4.03 -26.02
CA GLY A 97 1.26 -3.50 -26.72
C GLY A 97 1.62 -2.42 -27.75
N ARG A 98 2.53 -1.51 -27.43
CA ARG A 98 3.00 -0.47 -28.39
C ARG A 98 3.65 -1.09 -29.62
N ARG A 99 4.52 -2.10 -29.44
CA ARG A 99 5.14 -2.82 -30.56
C ARG A 99 4.10 -3.48 -31.46
N GLN A 100 3.10 -4.14 -30.87
CA GLN A 100 2.01 -4.76 -31.64
C GLN A 100 1.21 -3.74 -32.45
N VAL A 101 0.94 -2.57 -31.88
CA VAL A 101 0.24 -1.48 -32.58
C VAL A 101 1.09 -0.95 -33.74
N GLU A 102 2.39 -0.76 -33.54
CA GLU A 102 3.32 -0.34 -34.60
C GLU A 102 3.38 -1.35 -35.75
N GLU A 103 3.45 -2.65 -35.45
CA GLU A 103 3.42 -3.71 -36.47
C GLU A 103 2.10 -3.71 -37.25
N MET A 104 0.96 -3.61 -36.57
CA MET A 104 -0.33 -3.51 -37.24
C MET A 104 -0.43 -2.26 -38.12
N GLN A 105 0.10 -1.12 -37.66
CA GLN A 105 0.13 0.10 -38.46
C GLN A 105 0.98 -0.09 -39.72
N GLN A 106 2.13 -0.74 -39.63
CA GLN A 106 2.96 -1.07 -40.80
C GLN A 106 2.24 -1.99 -41.78
N GLN A 107 1.53 -3.02 -41.29
CA GLN A 107 0.74 -3.91 -42.14
C GLN A 107 -0.38 -3.17 -42.87
N VAL A 108 -1.12 -2.30 -42.16
CA VAL A 108 -2.17 -1.48 -42.76
C VAL A 108 -1.58 -0.53 -43.81
N GLN A 109 -0.43 0.06 -43.54
CA GLN A 109 0.25 0.94 -44.49
C GLN A 109 0.73 0.19 -45.73
N ALA A 110 1.33 -0.99 -45.57
CA ALA A 110 1.76 -1.85 -46.67
C ALA A 110 0.59 -2.28 -47.54
N LEU A 111 -0.53 -2.70 -46.93
CA LEU A 111 -1.74 -3.05 -47.66
C LEU A 111 -2.27 -1.87 -48.47
N ARG A 112 -2.32 -0.68 -47.86
CA ARG A 112 -2.73 0.56 -48.56
C ARG A 112 -1.82 0.87 -49.74
N GLN A 113 -0.51 0.74 -49.58
CA GLN A 113 0.46 0.99 -50.65
C GLN A 113 0.31 -0.02 -51.79
N ALA A 114 0.11 -1.30 -51.48
CA ALA A 114 -0.14 -2.34 -52.48
C ALA A 114 -1.39 -2.03 -53.31
N TRP A 115 -2.48 -1.60 -52.65
CA TRP A 115 -3.69 -1.16 -53.35
C TRP A 115 -3.47 0.08 -54.22
N GLN A 116 -2.68 1.05 -53.75
CA GLN A 116 -2.34 2.23 -54.54
C GLN A 116 -1.51 1.87 -55.79
N ALA A 117 -0.58 0.91 -55.67
CA ALA A 117 0.22 0.43 -56.80
C ALA A 117 -0.68 -0.25 -57.85
N LEU A 118 -1.55 -1.17 -57.42
CA LEU A 118 -2.49 -1.85 -58.31
C LEU A 118 -3.41 -0.85 -59.03
N HIS A 119 -3.89 0.19 -58.32
CA HIS A 119 -4.74 1.21 -58.93
C HIS A 119 -3.98 2.04 -59.99
N LYS A 120 -2.70 2.33 -59.78
CA LYS A 120 -1.86 3.00 -60.78
C LYS A 120 -1.66 2.14 -62.02
N GLU A 121 -1.31 0.85 -61.84
CA GLU A 121 -1.19 -0.10 -62.95
C GLU A 121 -2.49 -0.21 -63.75
N GLN A 122 -3.64 -0.27 -63.07
CA GLN A 122 -4.94 -0.23 -63.73
C GLN A 122 -5.13 1.03 -64.57
N THR A 123 -4.76 2.19 -64.03
CA THR A 123 -4.89 3.48 -64.73
C THR A 123 -3.97 3.56 -65.94
N GLU A 124 -2.74 3.04 -65.83
CA GLU A 124 -1.77 2.95 -66.93
C GLU A 124 -2.26 1.99 -68.03
N LEU A 125 -2.75 0.80 -67.67
CA LEU A 125 -3.34 -0.13 -68.63
C LEU A 125 -4.53 0.49 -69.38
N LEU A 126 -5.41 1.19 -68.66
CA LEU A 126 -6.53 1.92 -69.29
C LEU A 126 -6.05 3.02 -70.23
N SER A 127 -4.94 3.70 -69.91
CA SER A 127 -4.35 4.72 -70.79
C SER A 127 -3.73 4.12 -72.06
N VAL A 128 -3.14 2.92 -71.98
CA VAL A 128 -2.58 2.21 -73.15
C VAL A 128 -3.70 1.67 -74.04
N LEU A 129 -4.76 1.13 -73.45
CA LEU A 129 -5.93 0.64 -74.19
C LEU A 129 -6.74 1.77 -74.82
N ARG A 130 -6.71 2.97 -74.23
CA ARG A 130 -7.23 4.20 -74.83
C ARG A 130 -6.19 4.76 -75.81
N ALA A 131 -6.04 4.13 -76.97
CA ALA A 131 -5.20 4.63 -78.06
C ALA A 131 -5.59 6.08 -78.46
N PRO A 132 -4.64 6.92 -78.91
CA PRO A 132 -4.95 8.22 -79.48
C PRO A 132 -5.62 8.01 -80.84
N GLU A 133 -6.74 8.69 -81.08
CA GLU A 133 -7.25 8.91 -82.44
C GLU A 133 -6.32 9.83 -83.24
#